data_AF-A0A5N5JET5-F1
#
_entry.id   AF-A0A5N5JET5-F1
#
_cell.length_a   1.000
_cell.length_b   1.000
_cell.length_c   1.000
_cell.angle_alpha   90.00
_cell.angle_beta   90.00
_cell.angle_gamma   90.00
#
_symmetry.space_group_name_H-M   'P 1'
#
loop_
_entity.id
_entity.type
_entity.pdbx_description
1 polymer ?
#
loop_
_entity_poly.entity_id
_entity_poly.type
_entity_poly.pdbx_seq_one_letter_code
_entity_poly.pdbx_strand_id
1 'polypeptide(L)'
;IEQHLKSQHPRVSAVHRAVIVTKAESLSDLAQVESDVIYPAPADPPVTQLPVYHDGLMCTGRDEHGKECSYICRTPRGIRKHCSKEHGWVNDQKRGG
;
A
#
# COMPACT_ATOMS: atom_id res chain seq x y z
N ILE A 1 6.14 8.30 15.84
CA ILE A 1 4.96 7.46 16.17
C ILE A 1 3.93 8.22 17.02
N GLU A 2 4.32 8.86 18.12
CA GLU A 2 3.38 9.52 19.05
C GLU A 2 2.47 10.58 18.41
N GLN A 3 3.02 11.47 17.59
CA GLN A 3 2.24 12.51 16.88
C GLN A 3 1.20 11.92 15.91
N HIS A 4 1.55 10.82 15.24
CA HIS A 4 0.61 10.08 14.39
C HIS A 4 -0.54 9.50 15.22
N LEU A 5 -0.24 8.86 16.35
CA LEU A 5 -1.27 8.32 17.26
C LEU A 5 -2.20 9.41 17.80
N LYS A 6 -1.69 10.62 18.08
CA LYS A 6 -2.54 11.74 18.53
C LYS A 6 -3.47 12.27 17.42
N SER A 7 -2.98 12.37 16.18
CA SER A 7 -3.72 13.00 15.07
C SER A 7 -4.65 12.03 14.33
N GLN A 8 -4.22 10.80 14.09
CA GLN A 8 -4.97 9.82 13.31
C GLN A 8 -5.79 8.85 14.17
N HIS A 9 -5.45 8.73 15.46
CA HIS A 9 -6.09 7.79 16.40
C HIS A 9 -6.62 8.50 17.66
N PRO A 10 -7.49 9.52 17.54
CA PRO A 10 -7.94 10.33 18.67
C PRO A 10 -8.72 9.54 19.73
N ARG A 11 -9.30 8.39 19.36
CA ARG A 11 -10.05 7.50 20.27
C ARG A 11 -9.16 6.61 21.13
N VAL A 12 -7.86 6.50 20.84
CA VAL A 12 -6.92 5.74 21.66
C VAL A 12 -6.52 6.60 22.86
N SER A 13 -6.71 6.10 24.08
CA SER A 13 -6.38 6.85 25.30
C SER A 13 -4.89 7.19 25.38
N ALA A 14 -4.54 8.24 26.13
CA ALA A 14 -3.14 8.62 26.32
C ALA A 14 -2.28 7.48 26.89
N VAL A 15 -2.83 6.72 27.85
CA VAL A 15 -2.18 5.55 28.45
C VAL A 15 -1.91 4.48 27.39
N HIS A 16 -2.90 4.13 26.57
CA HIS A 16 -2.71 3.13 25.52
C HIS A 16 -1.73 3.60 24.43
N ARG A 17 -1.72 4.89 24.09
CA ARG A 17 -0.72 5.43 23.16
C ARG A 17 0.71 5.28 23.70
N ALA A 18 0.93 5.54 24.99
CA ALA A 18 2.23 5.35 25.62
C ALA A 18 2.67 3.88 25.56
N VAL A 19 1.77 2.94 25.87
CA VAL A 19 2.03 1.49 25.77
C VAL A 19 2.45 1.10 24.35
N ILE A 20 1.74 1.60 23.33
CA ILE A 20 2.06 1.32 21.92
C ILE A 20 3.43 1.87 21.55
N VAL A 21 3.76 3.10 21.95
CA VAL A 21 5.06 3.73 21.66
C VAL A 21 6.19 2.93 22.32
N THR A 22 6.09 2.64 23.62
CA THR A 22 7.10 1.85 24.33
C THR A 22 7.27 0.46 23.72
N LYS A 23 6.17 -0.19 23.31
CA LYS A 23 6.25 -1.50 22.67
C LYS A 23 6.91 -1.42 21.30
N ALA A 24 6.60 -0.41 20.48
CA ALA A 24 7.23 -0.21 19.19
C ALA A 24 8.74 0.08 19.32
N GLU A 25 9.13 0.91 20.30
CA GLU A 25 10.54 1.22 20.61
C GLU A 25 11.31 -0.01 21.12
N SER A 26 10.63 -0.97 21.77
CA SER A 26 11.27 -2.21 22.23
C SER A 26 11.58 -3.22 21.12
N LEU A 27 11.08 -3.02 19.90
CA LEU A 27 11.31 -3.90 18.77
C LEU A 27 12.52 -3.39 17.98
N SER A 28 13.68 -4.01 18.18
CA SER A 28 14.93 -3.68 17.47
C SER A 28 14.83 -3.83 15.95
N ASP A 29 13.93 -4.71 15.50
CA ASP A 29 13.81 -5.10 14.09
C ASP A 29 12.78 -4.25 13.33
N LEU A 30 12.23 -3.22 13.98
CA LEU A 30 11.28 -2.31 13.36
C LEU A 30 12.02 -1.25 12.53
N ALA A 31 11.74 -1.20 11.23
CA ALA A 31 12.25 -0.16 10.33
C ALA A 31 11.96 1.25 10.87
N GLN A 32 13.00 2.07 11.05
CA GLN A 32 12.86 3.44 11.57
C GLN A 32 12.76 4.48 10.46
N VAL A 33 13.37 4.19 9.30
CA VAL A 33 13.25 4.98 8.08
C VAL A 33 12.73 4.14 6.92
N GLU A 34 12.22 4.80 5.88
CA GLU A 34 11.61 4.13 4.73
C GLU A 34 12.57 3.16 4.02
N SER A 35 13.86 3.50 3.96
CA SER A 35 14.89 2.63 3.35
C SER A 35 15.13 1.33 4.11
N ASP A 36 14.75 1.27 5.39
CA ASP A 36 14.91 0.06 6.21
C ASP A 36 13.74 -0.92 6.02
N VAL A 37 12.71 -0.53 5.26
CA VAL A 37 11.53 -1.36 5.04
C VAL A 37 11.86 -2.52 4.11
N ILE A 38 11.73 -3.74 4.63
CA ILE A 38 11.82 -4.96 3.84
C ILE A 38 10.43 -5.27 3.31
N TYR A 39 10.26 -5.15 2.00
CA TYR A 39 9.02 -5.52 1.31
C TYR A 39 9.03 -7.02 1.01
N PRO A 40 7.93 -7.74 1.25
CA PRO A 40 7.82 -9.15 0.87
C PRO A 40 7.93 -9.30 -0.65
N ALA A 41 8.62 -10.35 -1.07
CA ALA A 41 8.65 -10.78 -2.46
C ALA A 41 7.28 -11.35 -2.87
N PRO A 42 6.93 -11.35 -4.17
CA PRO A 42 5.67 -11.94 -4.64
C PRO A 42 5.49 -13.43 -4.29
N ALA A 43 6.58 -14.15 -4.03
CA ALA A 43 6.58 -15.56 -3.65
C ALA A 43 6.42 -15.79 -2.13
N ASP A 44 6.55 -14.75 -1.32
CA ASP A 44 6.45 -14.88 0.14
C ASP A 44 5.00 -15.18 0.55
N PRO A 45 4.80 -16.01 1.58
CA PRO A 45 3.45 -16.31 2.07
C PRO A 45 2.79 -15.05 2.65
N PRO A 46 1.45 -14.92 2.54
CA PRO A 46 0.74 -13.81 3.14
C PRO A 46 0.94 -13.74 4.66
N VAL A 47 1.02 -12.53 5.21
CA VAL A 47 1.12 -12.31 6.65
C VAL A 47 -0.18 -12.77 7.33
N THR A 48 -0.10 -13.77 8.20
CA THR A 48 -1.25 -14.49 8.79
C THR A 48 -2.34 -13.59 9.40
N GLN A 49 -1.97 -12.45 9.97
CA GLN A 49 -2.90 -11.54 10.66
C GLN A 49 -3.47 -10.44 9.75
N LEU A 50 -3.05 -10.39 8.48
CA LEU A 50 -3.56 -9.44 7.50
C LEU A 50 -4.57 -10.13 6.58
N PRO A 51 -5.66 -9.42 6.19
CA PRO A 51 -6.61 -9.97 5.25
C PRO A 51 -5.96 -10.19 3.88
N VAL A 52 -6.17 -11.38 3.31
CA VAL A 52 -5.74 -11.71 1.96
C VAL A 52 -6.88 -11.42 0.99
N TYR A 53 -6.58 -10.65 -0.05
CA TYR A 53 -7.51 -10.32 -1.11
C TYR A 53 -7.06 -10.95 -2.43
N HIS A 54 -7.98 -11.67 -3.07
CA HIS A 54 -7.71 -12.38 -4.33
C HIS A 54 -8.24 -11.65 -5.58
N ASP A 55 -8.88 -10.50 -5.40
CA ASP A 55 -9.47 -9.64 -6.43
C ASP A 55 -8.55 -8.46 -6.80
N GLY A 56 -7.25 -8.60 -6.56
CA GLY A 56 -6.25 -7.59 -6.94
C GLY A 56 -6.10 -7.51 -8.46
N LEU A 57 -6.14 -6.30 -8.99
CA LEU A 57 -5.82 -5.96 -10.38
C LEU A 57 -4.44 -5.29 -10.39
N MET A 58 -3.45 -5.99 -10.96
CA MET A 58 -2.10 -5.48 -11.15
C MET A 58 -2.00 -4.74 -12.49
N CYS A 59 -1.34 -3.58 -12.48
CA CYS A 59 -1.01 -2.87 -13.70
C CYS A 59 0.04 -3.66 -14.50
N THR A 60 -0.13 -3.73 -15.81
CA THR A 60 0.85 -4.32 -16.73
C THR A 60 1.57 -3.28 -17.59
N GLY A 61 1.36 -1.99 -17.27
CA GLY A 61 2.04 -0.88 -17.92
C GLY A 61 3.54 -0.91 -17.67
N ARG A 62 4.29 -0.16 -18.47
CA ARG A 62 5.72 0.06 -18.28
C ARG A 62 5.99 1.55 -18.12
N ASP A 63 6.99 1.90 -17.33
CA ASP A 63 7.46 3.28 -17.21
C ASP A 63 8.34 3.69 -18.40
N GLU A 64 8.78 4.95 -18.40
CA GLU A 64 9.63 5.52 -19.46
C GLU A 64 10.98 4.78 -19.62
N HIS A 65 11.41 4.04 -18.59
CA HIS A 65 12.63 3.24 -18.58
C HIS A 65 12.37 1.76 -18.89
N GLY A 66 11.13 1.39 -19.23
CA GLY A 66 10.73 0.04 -19.60
C GLY A 66 10.53 -0.91 -18.42
N LYS A 67 10.54 -0.42 -17.18
CA LYS A 67 10.28 -1.21 -15.97
C LYS A 67 8.77 -1.42 -15.81
N GLU A 68 8.39 -2.63 -15.40
CA GLU A 68 6.98 -2.98 -15.16
C GLU A 68 6.39 -2.20 -13.99
N CYS A 69 5.18 -1.68 -14.18
CA CYS A 69 4.43 -0.97 -13.15
C CYS A 69 3.92 -1.96 -12.10
N SER A 70 4.41 -1.85 -10.86
CA SER A 70 4.03 -2.75 -9.76
C SER A 70 2.76 -2.28 -9.01
N TYR A 71 1.97 -1.38 -9.60
CA TYR A 71 0.76 -0.85 -8.95
C TYR A 71 -0.35 -1.90 -8.92
N ILE A 72 -0.97 -2.11 -7.75
CA ILE A 72 -2.11 -3.02 -7.56
C ILE A 72 -3.26 -2.26 -6.91
N CYS A 73 -4.48 -2.49 -7.38
CA CYS A 73 -5.69 -2.04 -6.70
C CYS A 73 -6.83 -3.05 -6.89
N ARG A 74 -7.91 -2.94 -6.11
CA ARG A 74 -9.01 -3.92 -6.13
C ARG A 74 -10.20 -3.52 -7.02
N THR A 75 -10.14 -2.36 -7.68
CA THR A 75 -11.30 -1.83 -8.41
C THR A 75 -10.98 -1.56 -9.88
N PRO A 76 -11.85 -1.97 -10.82
CA PRO A 76 -11.66 -1.67 -12.24
C PRO A 76 -11.61 -0.15 -12.52
N ARG A 77 -12.37 0.65 -11.76
CA ARG A 77 -12.31 2.12 -11.88
C ARG A 77 -10.93 2.66 -11.43
N GLY A 78 -10.38 2.12 -10.34
CA GLY A 78 -9.07 2.50 -9.83
C GLY A 78 -7.97 2.21 -10.84
N ILE A 79 -7.93 0.98 -11.38
CA ILE A 79 -6.87 0.59 -12.31
C ILE A 79 -6.94 1.39 -13.61
N ARG A 80 -8.14 1.63 -14.16
CA ARG A 80 -8.31 2.48 -15.35
C ARG A 80 -7.81 3.92 -15.11
N LYS A 81 -8.13 4.49 -13.95
CA LYS A 81 -7.66 5.83 -13.57
C LYS A 81 -6.14 5.87 -13.46
N HIS A 82 -5.54 4.85 -12.86
CA HIS A 82 -4.09 4.72 -12.76
C HIS A 82 -3.46 4.62 -14.15
N CYS A 83 -3.89 3.68 -15.00
CA CYS A 83 -3.34 3.50 -16.34
C CYS A 83 -3.47 4.76 -17.20
N SER A 84 -4.59 5.49 -17.09
CA SER A 84 -4.79 6.72 -17.83
C SER A 84 -3.84 7.84 -17.39
N LYS A 85 -3.55 7.95 -16.09
CA LYS A 85 -2.69 9.00 -15.54
C LYS A 85 -1.20 8.70 -15.70
N GLU A 86 -0.80 7.49 -15.34
CA GLU A 86 0.62 7.12 -15.26
C GLU A 86 1.16 6.57 -16.58
N HIS A 87 0.30 6.00 -17.42
CA HIS A 87 0.71 5.35 -18.67
C HIS A 87 0.01 5.93 -19.91
N GLY A 88 -0.71 7.05 -19.76
CA GLY A 88 -1.42 7.71 -20.86
C GLY A 88 -2.49 6.83 -21.52
N TRP A 89 -2.93 5.75 -20.87
CA TRP A 89 -3.88 4.82 -21.46
C TRP A 89 -5.24 5.49 -21.70
N VAL A 90 -5.75 5.34 -22.93
CA VAL A 90 -7.06 5.83 -23.34
C VAL A 90 -7.96 4.62 -23.58
N ASN A 91 -9.20 4.70 -23.09
CA ASN A 91 -10.18 3.65 -23.37
C ASN A 91 -10.73 3.84 -24.79
N ASP A 92 -10.41 2.92 -25.69
CA ASP A 92 -10.87 2.95 -27.08
C ASP A 92 -12.37 2.61 -27.23
N GLN A 93 -12.99 2.04 -26.18
CA GLN A 93 -14.40 1.67 -26.22
C GLN A 93 -15.30 2.89 -26.00
N LYS A 94 -16.04 3.30 -27.04
CA LYS A 94 -17.01 4.41 -26.96
C LYS A 94 -18.27 4.01 -26.18
N ARG A 95 -18.98 4.99 -25.61
CA ARG A 95 -20.30 4.76 -24.99
C ARG A 95 -21.28 4.27 -26.06
N GLY A 96 -21.64 2.99 -26.02
CA GLY A 96 -22.68 2.43 -26.90
C GLY A 96 -22.31 1.14 -27.65
N GLY A 97 -21.06 0.68 -27.56
CA GLY A 97 -20.56 -0.43 -28.39
C GLY A 97 -19.76 0.09 -29.56
#